data_AF-A0A167CZ19-F1
#
_entry.id   AF-A0A167CZ19-F1
#
_cell.length_a   1.000
_cell.length_b   1.000
_cell.length_c   1.000
_cell.angle_alpha   90.00
_cell.angle_beta   90.00
_cell.angle_gamma   90.00
#
_symmetry.space_group_name_H-M   'P 1'
#
loop_
_entity.id
_entity.type
_entity.pdbx_description
1 polymer ?
#
loop_
_entity_poly.entity_id
_entity_poly.type
_entity_poly.pdbx_seq_one_letter_code
_entity_poly.pdbx_strand_id
1 'polypeptide(L)'
;MDFLVTDVFEKGASDGTWNLLWYQYIEAIGRQCVNPDRKLRAQALNYFQRVLLSQEVHSRQGFDWIATFDRAIFPLIATMLKPEVYEIDPNGMAATRLQGASLLCKIFLQYVIQVQQHSKDVLSLWIRILDTLDRLVNSGQRDSLKESVVESLKNVILVVSSSEFGADEEFWDQTWKRLDSFVPGLKEELFPAAPPSPPAPPAPETTPQTEQNPEAVTETPPASS
;
A
#
# COMPACT_ATOMS: atom_id res chain seq x y z
N MET A 1 -16.41 -7.17 -33.01
CA MET A 1 -16.25 -6.27 -31.86
C MET A 1 -14.85 -5.63 -31.81
N ASP A 2 -13.93 -6.02 -32.71
CA ASP A 2 -12.60 -5.39 -32.80
C ASP A 2 -12.61 -4.03 -33.52
N PHE A 3 -13.52 -3.80 -34.46
CA PHE A 3 -13.48 -2.59 -35.31
C PHE A 3 -13.80 -1.26 -34.58
N LEU A 4 -14.55 -1.30 -33.48
CA LEU A 4 -14.91 -0.08 -32.72
C LEU A 4 -13.87 0.29 -31.66
N VAL A 5 -13.07 -0.69 -31.20
CA VAL A 5 -11.99 -0.42 -30.25
C VAL A 5 -10.78 0.14 -31.00
N THR A 6 -10.52 -0.28 -32.23
CA THR A 6 -9.35 0.21 -32.98
C THR A 6 -9.55 1.65 -33.47
N ASP A 7 -10.72 2.02 -33.98
CA ASP A 7 -10.91 3.33 -34.63
C ASP A 7 -11.01 4.51 -33.63
N VAL A 8 -11.49 4.27 -32.40
CA VAL A 8 -11.47 5.26 -31.30
C VAL A 8 -10.07 5.45 -30.71
N PHE A 9 -9.22 4.41 -30.79
CA PHE A 9 -7.87 4.44 -30.24
C PHE A 9 -6.80 4.88 -31.27
N GLU A 10 -7.04 4.71 -32.58
CA GLU A 10 -6.09 5.07 -33.65
C GLU A 10 -6.25 6.50 -34.21
N LYS A 11 -7.43 7.11 -34.14
CA LYS A 11 -7.63 8.50 -34.57
C LYS A 11 -7.81 9.44 -33.39
N GLY A 12 -6.68 10.00 -32.94
CA GLY A 12 -6.52 11.22 -32.15
C GLY A 12 -7.80 11.85 -31.57
N ALA A 13 -8.46 11.13 -30.66
CA ALA A 13 -9.44 11.74 -29.79
C ALA A 13 -8.68 12.78 -28.95
N SER A 14 -9.16 14.02 -28.90
CA SER A 14 -8.62 15.00 -27.94
C SER A 14 -8.58 14.35 -26.55
N ASP A 15 -7.57 14.64 -25.73
CA ASP A 15 -7.37 13.98 -24.42
C ASP A 15 -8.65 13.98 -23.57
N GLY A 16 -9.50 15.01 -23.69
CA GLY A 16 -10.81 15.09 -23.04
C GLY A 16 -11.84 14.07 -23.54
N THR A 17 -11.88 13.79 -24.85
CA THR A 17 -12.81 12.79 -25.44
C THR A 17 -12.42 11.37 -25.04
N TRP A 18 -11.12 11.06 -25.02
CA TRP A 18 -10.65 9.75 -24.56
C TRP A 18 -11.00 9.54 -23.09
N ASN A 19 -10.70 10.51 -22.22
CA ASN A 19 -11.02 10.42 -20.79
C ASN A 19 -12.52 10.20 -20.55
N LEU A 20 -13.38 10.94 -21.26
CA LEU A 20 -14.83 10.75 -21.17
C LEU A 20 -15.23 9.31 -21.53
N LEU A 21 -14.79 8.81 -22.68
CA LEU A 21 -15.13 7.47 -23.16
C LEU A 21 -14.56 6.37 -22.26
N TRP A 22 -13.33 6.55 -21.78
CA TRP A 22 -12.66 5.66 -20.85
C TRP A 22 -13.47 5.46 -19.57
N TYR A 23 -13.85 6.56 -18.90
CA TYR A 23 -14.60 6.45 -17.66
C TYR A 23 -16.00 5.87 -17.87
N GLN A 24 -16.68 6.20 -18.97
CA GLN A 24 -17.96 5.57 -19.31
C GLN A 24 -17.83 4.06 -19.54
N TYR A 25 -16.76 3.64 -20.21
CA TYR A 25 -16.47 2.23 -20.47
C TYR A 25 -16.20 1.46 -19.19
N ILE A 26 -15.30 1.97 -18.34
CA ILE A 26 -14.92 1.27 -17.11
C ILE A 26 -16.06 1.23 -16.09
N GLU A 27 -16.86 2.30 -15.98
CA GLU A 27 -18.07 2.30 -15.16
C GLU A 27 -19.10 1.27 -15.65
N ALA A 28 -19.24 1.09 -16.96
CA ALA A 28 -20.12 0.07 -17.54
C ALA A 28 -19.68 -1.36 -17.17
N ILE A 29 -18.38 -1.65 -17.22
CA ILE A 29 -17.85 -2.94 -16.75
C ILE A 29 -18.00 -3.09 -15.24
N GLY A 30 -17.73 -2.03 -14.48
CA GLY A 30 -17.89 -2.00 -13.02
C GLY A 30 -19.29 -2.44 -12.59
N ARG A 31 -20.35 -1.96 -13.27
CA ARG A 31 -21.73 -2.40 -12.99
C ARG A 31 -21.95 -3.90 -13.18
N GLN A 32 -21.22 -4.56 -14.07
CA GLN A 32 -21.31 -6.00 -14.28
C GLN A 32 -20.52 -6.81 -13.23
N CYS A 33 -19.60 -6.18 -12.50
CA CYS A 33 -18.85 -6.82 -11.42
C CYS A 33 -19.68 -7.12 -10.17
N VAL A 34 -20.97 -6.72 -10.16
CA VAL A 34 -21.97 -7.08 -9.14
C VAL A 34 -23.20 -7.78 -9.75
N ASN A 35 -23.07 -8.31 -10.97
CA ASN A 35 -24.18 -8.99 -11.64
C ASN A 35 -24.67 -10.22 -10.84
N PRO A 36 -25.98 -10.50 -10.75
CA PRO A 36 -26.49 -11.71 -10.08
C PRO A 36 -25.93 -13.01 -10.65
N ASP A 37 -25.71 -13.08 -11.96
CA ASP A 37 -25.10 -14.25 -12.59
C ASP A 37 -23.60 -14.33 -12.23
N ARG A 38 -23.23 -15.39 -11.53
CA ARG A 38 -21.86 -15.59 -11.02
C ARG A 38 -20.83 -15.69 -12.14
N LYS A 39 -21.17 -16.28 -13.29
CA LYS A 39 -20.23 -16.44 -14.41
C LYS A 39 -19.95 -15.09 -15.06
N LEU A 40 -21.01 -14.33 -15.36
CA LEU A 40 -20.90 -12.99 -15.92
C LEU A 40 -20.16 -12.05 -14.96
N ARG A 41 -20.47 -12.12 -13.66
CA ARG A 41 -19.77 -11.35 -12.62
C ARG A 41 -18.27 -11.65 -12.59
N ALA A 42 -17.88 -12.92 -12.60
CA ALA A 42 -16.48 -13.34 -12.60
C ALA A 42 -15.76 -12.89 -13.88
N GLN A 43 -16.40 -13.00 -15.05
CA GLN A 43 -15.84 -12.53 -16.31
C GLN A 43 -15.67 -11.01 -16.31
N ALA A 44 -16.70 -10.26 -15.91
CA ALA A 44 -16.65 -8.80 -15.81
C ALA A 44 -15.53 -8.35 -14.88
N LEU A 45 -15.38 -8.99 -13.72
CA LEU A 45 -14.32 -8.64 -12.78
C LEU A 45 -12.92 -8.97 -13.34
N ASN A 46 -12.75 -10.08 -14.07
CA ASN A 46 -11.49 -10.36 -14.75
C ASN A 46 -11.15 -9.29 -15.81
N TYR A 47 -12.11 -8.90 -16.64
CA TYR A 47 -11.91 -7.82 -17.62
C TYR A 47 -11.61 -6.49 -16.95
N PHE A 48 -12.35 -6.13 -15.89
CA PHE A 48 -12.14 -4.92 -15.10
C PHE A 48 -10.72 -4.86 -14.55
N GLN A 49 -10.23 -5.95 -13.96
CA GLN A 49 -8.85 -6.06 -13.45
C GLN A 49 -7.82 -5.88 -14.57
N ARG A 50 -7.97 -6.59 -15.69
CA ARG A 50 -7.01 -6.52 -16.81
C ARG A 50 -6.90 -5.11 -17.38
N VAL A 51 -8.04 -4.44 -17.52
CA VAL A 51 -8.12 -3.09 -18.07
C VAL A 51 -7.51 -2.07 -17.10
N LEU A 52 -7.75 -2.21 -15.80
CA LEU A 52 -7.16 -1.34 -14.75
C LEU A 52 -5.68 -1.60 -14.44
N LEU A 53 -5.12 -2.70 -14.90
CA LEU A 53 -3.72 -3.06 -14.70
C LEU A 53 -2.91 -2.94 -16.00
N SER A 54 -3.52 -2.45 -17.08
CA SER A 54 -2.89 -2.30 -18.40
C SER A 54 -1.91 -1.13 -18.41
N GLN A 55 -0.65 -1.41 -18.72
CA GLN A 55 0.38 -0.38 -18.85
C GLN A 55 0.11 0.54 -20.04
N GLU A 56 -0.54 0.03 -21.08
CA GLU A 56 -0.97 0.79 -22.26
C GLU A 56 -2.01 1.86 -21.89
N VAL A 57 -2.87 1.61 -20.90
CA VAL A 57 -3.81 2.62 -20.38
C VAL A 57 -3.07 3.66 -19.55
N HIS A 58 -2.22 3.23 -18.61
CA HIS A 58 -1.52 4.12 -17.68
C HIS A 58 -0.49 5.04 -18.34
N SER A 59 0.08 4.59 -19.46
CA SER A 59 1.07 5.37 -20.25
C SER A 59 0.43 6.46 -21.12
N ARG A 60 -0.90 6.53 -21.21
CA ARG A 60 -1.56 7.57 -21.99
C ARG A 60 -1.47 8.92 -21.28
N GLN A 61 -1.18 9.95 -22.06
CA GLN A 61 -1.22 11.32 -21.58
C GLN A 61 -2.62 11.67 -21.06
N GLY A 62 -2.68 12.26 -19.86
CA GLY A 62 -3.94 12.65 -19.23
C GLY A 62 -4.69 11.52 -18.54
N PHE A 63 -4.10 10.32 -18.39
CA PHE A 63 -4.64 9.30 -17.48
C PHE A 63 -4.54 9.80 -16.03
N ASP A 64 -5.67 9.76 -15.34
CA ASP A 64 -5.77 10.18 -13.94
C ASP A 64 -6.09 8.98 -13.05
N TRP A 65 -5.08 8.61 -12.26
CA TRP A 65 -5.16 7.56 -11.24
C TRP A 65 -6.24 7.87 -10.20
N ILE A 66 -6.25 9.08 -9.65
CA ILE A 66 -7.17 9.48 -8.58
C ILE A 66 -8.61 9.40 -9.09
N ALA A 67 -8.88 9.97 -10.27
CA ALA A 67 -10.20 9.88 -10.90
C ALA A 67 -10.60 8.43 -11.22
N THR A 68 -9.66 7.55 -11.54
CA THR A 68 -9.93 6.11 -11.74
C THR A 68 -10.37 5.43 -10.44
N PHE A 69 -9.73 5.73 -9.31
CA PHE A 69 -10.20 5.27 -8.00
C PHE A 69 -11.60 5.81 -7.68
N ASP A 70 -11.83 7.10 -7.89
CA ASP A 70 -13.07 7.78 -7.55
C ASP A 70 -14.27 7.35 -8.38
N ARG A 71 -14.08 7.15 -9.68
CA ARG A 71 -15.18 6.86 -10.61
C ARG A 71 -15.45 5.38 -10.79
N ALA A 72 -14.43 4.53 -10.67
CA ALA A 72 -14.56 3.11 -10.97
C ALA A 72 -14.46 2.22 -9.73
N ILE A 73 -13.40 2.40 -8.93
CA ILE A 73 -13.03 1.39 -7.92
C ILE A 73 -13.81 1.57 -6.62
N PHE A 74 -13.81 2.77 -6.04
CA PHE A 74 -14.56 3.03 -4.80
C PHE A 74 -16.08 2.83 -4.98
N PRO A 75 -16.72 3.29 -6.06
CA PRO A 75 -18.14 3.05 -6.28
C PRO A 75 -18.48 1.57 -6.43
N LEU A 76 -17.59 0.79 -7.07
CA LEU A 76 -17.77 -0.64 -7.20
C LEU A 76 -17.73 -1.33 -5.83
N ILE A 77 -16.71 -1.07 -5.02
CA ILE A 77 -16.60 -1.66 -3.67
C ILE A 77 -17.76 -1.21 -2.79
N ALA A 78 -18.14 0.07 -2.83
CA ALA A 78 -19.29 0.59 -2.10
C ALA A 78 -20.58 -0.14 -2.50
N THR A 79 -20.74 -0.49 -3.78
CA THR A 79 -21.89 -1.27 -4.26
C THR A 79 -21.84 -2.72 -3.76
N MET A 80 -20.68 -3.38 -3.79
CA MET A 80 -20.51 -4.74 -3.24
C MET A 80 -20.81 -4.82 -1.74
N LEU A 81 -20.61 -3.72 -1.00
CA LEU A 81 -20.87 -3.62 0.45
C LEU A 81 -22.36 -3.47 0.80
N LYS A 82 -23.22 -3.15 -0.16
CA LYS A 82 -24.65 -3.01 0.07
C LYS A 82 -25.28 -4.36 0.46
N PRO A 83 -26.09 -4.43 1.53
CA PRO A 83 -26.74 -5.67 1.95
C PRO A 83 -27.55 -6.31 0.81
N GLU A 84 -28.32 -5.52 0.07
CA GLU A 84 -29.14 -5.99 -1.04
C GLU A 84 -28.34 -6.61 -2.19
N VAL A 85 -27.06 -6.23 -2.37
CA VAL A 85 -26.17 -6.84 -3.37
C VAL A 85 -25.55 -8.12 -2.82
N TYR A 86 -25.21 -8.12 -1.54
CA TYR A 86 -24.62 -9.27 -0.88
C TYR A 86 -25.57 -10.46 -0.80
N GLU A 87 -26.82 -10.21 -0.42
CA GLU A 87 -27.85 -11.24 -0.24
C GLU A 87 -28.24 -11.95 -1.55
N ILE A 88 -27.88 -11.42 -2.73
CA ILE A 88 -28.11 -12.08 -4.02
C ILE A 88 -27.33 -13.39 -4.14
N ASP A 89 -26.09 -13.40 -3.67
CA ASP A 89 -25.20 -14.56 -3.71
C ASP A 89 -24.12 -14.42 -2.61
N PRO A 90 -24.42 -14.68 -1.33
CA PRO A 90 -23.50 -14.40 -0.23
C PRO A 90 -22.12 -15.05 -0.40
N ASN A 91 -22.09 -16.29 -0.87
CA ASN A 91 -20.86 -17.06 -1.09
C ASN A 91 -20.08 -16.57 -2.31
N GLY A 92 -20.75 -16.26 -3.43
CA GLY A 92 -20.04 -15.77 -4.62
C GLY A 92 -19.63 -14.30 -4.49
N MET A 93 -20.46 -13.49 -3.83
CA MET A 93 -20.14 -12.10 -3.52
C MET A 93 -19.03 -12.02 -2.48
N ALA A 94 -18.88 -13.03 -1.61
CA ALA A 94 -17.73 -13.21 -0.74
C ALA A 94 -16.40 -13.13 -1.49
N ALA A 95 -16.27 -14.04 -2.46
CA ALA A 95 -15.08 -14.19 -3.26
C ALA A 95 -14.88 -12.94 -4.13
N THR A 96 -15.97 -12.31 -4.55
CA THR A 96 -15.93 -11.06 -5.34
C THR A 96 -15.37 -9.91 -4.49
N ARG A 97 -15.79 -9.77 -3.22
CA ARG A 97 -15.24 -8.78 -2.27
C ARG A 97 -13.75 -9.03 -1.99
N LEU A 98 -13.34 -10.29 -1.84
CA LEU A 98 -11.93 -10.67 -1.67
C LEU A 98 -11.07 -10.20 -2.86
N GLN A 99 -11.56 -10.47 -4.08
CA GLN A 99 -10.89 -10.03 -5.29
C GLN A 99 -10.88 -8.50 -5.42
N GLY A 100 -11.97 -7.83 -5.03
CA GLY A 100 -12.05 -6.37 -4.99
C GLY A 100 -11.03 -5.74 -4.04
N ALA A 101 -10.87 -6.30 -2.83
CA ALA A 101 -9.87 -5.87 -1.87
C ALA A 101 -8.44 -6.02 -2.42
N SER A 102 -8.12 -7.20 -2.98
CA SER A 102 -6.81 -7.46 -3.60
C SER A 102 -6.54 -6.51 -4.78
N LEU A 103 -7.55 -6.25 -5.62
CA LEU A 103 -7.43 -5.34 -6.75
C LEU A 103 -7.15 -3.90 -6.30
N LEU A 104 -7.85 -3.42 -5.26
CA LEU A 104 -7.64 -2.09 -4.70
C LEU A 104 -6.17 -1.88 -4.30
N CYS A 105 -5.59 -2.83 -3.57
CA CYS A 105 -4.18 -2.80 -3.19
C CYS A 105 -3.23 -2.85 -4.39
N LYS A 106 -3.51 -3.71 -5.39
CA LYS A 106 -2.66 -3.86 -6.59
C LYS A 106 -2.61 -2.59 -7.44
N ILE A 107 -3.74 -1.93 -7.64
CA ILE A 107 -3.82 -0.69 -8.42
C ILE A 107 -3.09 0.42 -7.68
N PHE A 108 -3.21 0.49 -6.35
CA PHE A 108 -2.47 1.47 -5.56
C PHE A 108 -0.96 1.25 -5.65
N LEU A 109 -0.50 0.00 -5.63
CA LEU A 109 0.91 -0.31 -5.87
C LEU A 109 1.38 0.16 -7.24
N GLN A 110 0.57 -0.07 -8.28
CA GLN A 110 0.91 0.39 -9.61
C GLN A 110 1.02 1.93 -9.68
N TYR A 111 0.14 2.63 -8.99
CA TYR A 111 0.16 4.09 -8.89
C TYR A 111 1.39 4.59 -8.13
N VAL A 112 1.62 4.10 -6.90
CA VAL A 112 2.67 4.61 -6.01
C VAL A 112 4.08 4.38 -6.56
N ILE A 113 4.30 3.29 -7.30
CA ILE A 113 5.59 3.01 -7.96
C ILE A 113 5.87 3.98 -9.12
N GLN A 114 4.83 4.48 -9.79
CA GLN A 114 4.98 5.40 -10.91
C GLN A 114 5.13 6.86 -10.46
N VAL A 115 4.56 7.21 -9.31
CA VAL A 115 4.65 8.57 -8.77
C VAL A 115 6.08 8.86 -8.32
N GLN A 116 6.69 9.84 -8.98
CA GLN A 116 8.07 10.26 -8.71
C GLN A 116 8.17 11.37 -7.63
N GLN A 117 7.04 11.89 -7.15
CA GLN A 117 7.01 13.03 -6.22
C GLN A 117 5.99 12.81 -5.11
N HIS A 118 6.41 13.09 -3.88
CA HIS A 118 5.49 13.11 -2.74
C HIS A 118 4.38 14.12 -2.98
N SER A 119 3.12 13.67 -2.92
CA SER A 119 1.96 14.55 -2.98
C SER A 119 0.98 14.22 -1.87
N LYS A 120 0.28 15.25 -1.38
CA LYS A 120 -0.82 15.08 -0.41
C LYS A 120 -1.95 14.22 -0.97
N ASP A 121 -2.07 14.14 -2.28
CA ASP A 121 -3.09 13.33 -2.96
C ASP A 121 -2.81 11.84 -2.79
N VAL A 122 -1.53 11.40 -2.81
CA VAL A 122 -1.15 10.00 -2.58
C VAL A 122 -1.53 9.57 -1.17
N LEU A 123 -1.19 10.37 -0.15
CA LEU A 123 -1.56 10.08 1.23
C LEU A 123 -3.07 10.07 1.42
N SER A 124 -3.78 11.07 0.89
CA SER A 124 -5.25 11.16 0.99
C SER A 124 -5.93 9.95 0.34
N LEU A 125 -5.46 9.52 -0.83
CA LEU A 125 -5.93 8.32 -1.50
C LEU A 125 -5.65 7.07 -0.66
N TRP A 126 -4.43 6.95 -0.13
CA TRP A 126 -4.02 5.80 0.68
C TRP A 126 -4.87 5.64 1.94
N ILE A 127 -5.11 6.72 2.69
CA ILE A 127 -5.98 6.68 3.87
C ILE A 127 -7.40 6.25 3.49
N ARG A 128 -7.93 6.74 2.35
CA ARG A 128 -9.25 6.33 1.87
C ARG A 128 -9.29 4.86 1.41
N ILE A 129 -8.18 4.33 0.91
CA ILE A 129 -8.02 2.90 0.62
C ILE A 129 -8.07 2.10 1.92
N LEU A 130 -7.34 2.49 2.96
CA LEU A 130 -7.38 1.86 4.28
C LEU A 130 -8.80 1.89 4.86
N ASP A 131 -9.51 3.02 4.76
CA ASP A 131 -10.92 3.13 5.16
C ASP A 131 -11.83 2.15 4.42
N THR A 132 -11.59 1.97 3.13
CA THR A 132 -12.36 1.06 2.29
C THR A 132 -12.09 -0.40 2.65
N LEU A 133 -10.83 -0.76 2.92
CA LEU A 133 -10.44 -2.10 3.36
C LEU A 133 -11.01 -2.43 4.75
N ASP A 134 -10.98 -1.49 5.68
CA ASP A 134 -11.57 -1.65 7.01
C ASP A 134 -13.07 -1.95 6.93
N ARG A 135 -13.80 -1.16 6.12
CA ARG A 135 -15.23 -1.40 5.85
C ARG A 135 -15.48 -2.78 5.22
N LEU A 136 -14.61 -3.24 4.33
CA LEU A 136 -14.68 -4.58 3.75
C LEU A 136 -14.51 -5.67 4.81
N VAL A 137 -13.46 -5.60 5.63
CA VAL A 137 -13.19 -6.56 6.71
C VAL A 137 -14.37 -6.63 7.69
N ASN A 138 -14.95 -5.48 8.04
CA ASN A 138 -16.05 -5.39 8.99
C ASN A 138 -17.45 -5.68 8.39
N SER A 139 -17.55 -6.09 7.11
CA SER A 139 -18.82 -6.29 6.41
C SER A 139 -19.42 -7.71 6.44
N GLY A 140 -18.88 -8.63 7.25
CA GLY A 140 -19.53 -9.92 7.55
C GLY A 140 -18.76 -11.21 7.19
N GLN A 141 -17.57 -11.13 6.59
CA GLN A 141 -16.72 -12.30 6.26
C GLN A 141 -15.36 -12.23 6.92
N ARG A 142 -15.39 -12.19 8.25
CA ARG A 142 -14.29 -11.62 9.02
C ARG A 142 -12.98 -12.36 8.88
N ASP A 143 -12.95 -13.68 8.73
CA ASP A 143 -11.67 -14.40 8.86
C ASP A 143 -10.89 -14.44 7.54
N SER A 144 -11.45 -15.06 6.48
CA SER A 144 -10.74 -15.19 5.19
C SER A 144 -10.51 -13.86 4.47
N LEU A 145 -11.46 -12.92 4.57
CA LEU A 145 -11.28 -11.59 4.00
C LEU A 145 -10.23 -10.80 4.75
N LYS A 146 -10.24 -10.85 6.09
CA LYS A 146 -9.22 -10.17 6.90
C LYS A 146 -7.84 -10.73 6.61
N GLU A 147 -7.67 -12.05 6.61
CA GLU A 147 -6.38 -12.66 6.28
C GLU A 147 -5.84 -12.19 4.92
N SER A 148 -6.67 -12.22 3.88
CA SER A 148 -6.25 -11.77 2.55
C SER A 148 -5.98 -10.26 2.47
N VAL A 149 -6.75 -9.44 3.19
CA VAL A 149 -6.52 -7.99 3.29
C VAL A 149 -5.21 -7.72 4.00
N VAL A 150 -4.95 -8.39 5.14
CA VAL A 150 -3.71 -8.29 5.90
C VAL A 150 -2.52 -8.66 5.02
N GLU A 151 -2.60 -9.79 4.31
CA GLU A 151 -1.52 -10.22 3.41
C GLU A 151 -1.30 -9.22 2.27
N SER A 152 -2.38 -8.67 1.69
CA SER A 152 -2.26 -7.63 0.67
C SER A 152 -1.62 -6.35 1.23
N LEU A 153 -1.98 -5.95 2.46
CA LEU A 153 -1.42 -4.79 3.14
C LEU A 153 0.06 -4.96 3.45
N LYS A 154 0.50 -6.14 3.91
CA LYS A 154 1.93 -6.45 4.13
C LYS A 154 2.74 -6.20 2.86
N ASN A 155 2.26 -6.74 1.74
CA ASN A 155 2.91 -6.55 0.44
C ASN A 155 2.95 -5.08 0.02
N VAL A 156 1.86 -4.33 0.22
CA VAL A 156 1.83 -2.89 -0.09
C VAL A 156 2.83 -2.12 0.78
N ILE A 157 2.80 -2.34 2.09
CA ILE A 157 3.64 -1.65 3.06
C ILE A 157 5.12 -1.89 2.77
N LEU A 158 5.51 -3.15 2.51
CA LEU A 158 6.89 -3.51 2.19
C LEU A 158 7.38 -2.85 0.90
N VAL A 159 6.54 -2.77 -0.13
CA VAL A 159 6.92 -2.09 -1.38
C VAL A 159 7.02 -0.57 -1.16
N VAL A 160 6.05 0.04 -0.49
CA VAL A 160 6.04 1.48 -0.23
C VAL A 160 7.19 1.89 0.69
N SER A 161 7.57 1.07 1.67
CA SER A 161 8.72 1.33 2.55
C SER A 161 10.06 1.28 1.82
N SER A 162 10.14 0.57 0.70
CA SER A 162 11.31 0.53 -0.18
C SER A 162 11.31 1.62 -1.27
N SER A 163 10.24 2.42 -1.37
CA SER A 163 10.10 3.51 -2.33
C SER A 163 10.51 4.86 -1.71
N GLU A 164 10.39 5.95 -2.47
CA GLU A 164 10.63 7.32 -1.98
C GLU A 164 9.78 7.65 -0.73
N PHE A 165 8.58 7.07 -0.63
CA PHE A 165 7.70 7.20 0.54
C PHE A 165 8.23 6.52 1.81
N GLY A 166 9.29 5.72 1.74
CA GLY A 166 9.87 5.00 2.87
C GLY A 166 10.39 5.91 3.99
N ALA A 167 10.83 7.13 3.66
CA ALA A 167 11.32 8.12 4.61
C ALA A 167 10.26 9.16 5.04
N ASP A 168 9.02 9.05 4.56
CA ASP A 168 7.95 10.00 4.82
C ASP A 168 7.27 9.73 6.17
N GLU A 169 7.76 10.41 7.23
CA GLU A 169 7.25 10.23 8.59
C GLU A 169 5.74 10.51 8.70
N GLU A 170 5.24 11.56 8.03
CA GLU A 170 3.81 11.91 8.05
C GLU A 170 2.96 10.80 7.42
N PHE A 171 3.41 10.26 6.27
CA PHE A 171 2.74 9.16 5.60
C PHE A 171 2.65 7.92 6.50
N TRP A 172 3.76 7.55 7.15
CA TRP A 172 3.80 6.36 8.00
C TRP A 172 3.04 6.55 9.30
N ASP A 173 3.10 7.70 9.95
CA ASP A 173 2.35 8.00 11.18
C ASP A 173 0.84 7.87 10.94
N GLN A 174 0.34 8.44 9.83
CA GLN A 174 -1.07 8.32 9.47
C GLN A 174 -1.45 6.88 9.08
N THR A 175 -0.56 6.18 8.37
CA THR A 175 -0.75 4.78 8.00
C THR A 175 -0.89 3.88 9.23
N TRP A 176 0.04 3.96 10.18
CA TRP A 176 0.02 3.14 11.39
C TRP A 176 -1.16 3.47 12.29
N LYS A 177 -1.41 4.76 12.52
CA LYS A 177 -2.59 5.21 13.29
C LYS A 177 -3.89 4.63 12.74
N ARG A 178 -4.01 4.53 11.40
CA ARG A 178 -5.20 4.00 10.76
C ARG A 178 -5.26 2.48 10.76
N LEU A 179 -4.13 1.80 10.59
CA LEU A 179 -4.06 0.34 10.60
C LEU A 179 -4.33 -0.23 11.99
N ASP A 180 -3.83 0.41 13.05
CA ASP A 180 -4.02 -0.05 14.44
C ASP A 180 -5.50 -0.21 14.82
N SER A 181 -6.42 0.53 14.17
CA SER A 181 -7.84 0.42 14.46
C SER A 181 -8.50 -0.86 13.94
N PHE A 182 -7.93 -1.55 12.95
CA PHE A 182 -8.55 -2.74 12.34
C PHE A 182 -7.61 -3.93 12.08
N VAL A 183 -6.29 -3.69 12.05
CA VAL A 183 -5.23 -4.70 12.01
C VAL A 183 -4.15 -4.35 13.05
N PRO A 184 -4.45 -4.44 14.36
CA PRO A 184 -3.46 -4.17 15.40
C PRO A 184 -2.32 -5.19 15.36
N GLY A 185 -1.10 -4.74 15.68
CA GLY A 185 0.10 -5.60 15.75
C GLY A 185 0.82 -5.83 14.42
N LEU A 186 0.29 -5.29 13.31
CA LEU A 186 0.88 -5.49 11.97
C LEU A 186 2.27 -4.86 11.83
N LYS A 187 2.48 -3.71 12.50
CA LYS A 187 3.76 -2.99 12.46
C LYS A 187 4.87 -3.82 13.08
N GLU A 188 4.61 -4.37 14.26
CA GLU A 188 5.55 -5.21 15.02
C GLU A 188 5.83 -6.53 14.30
N GLU A 189 4.84 -7.08 13.60
CA GLU A 189 5.00 -8.27 12.77
C GLU A 189 5.93 -8.01 11.57
N LEU A 190 5.79 -6.86 10.91
CA LEU A 190 6.59 -6.49 9.73
C LEU A 190 8.00 -6.01 10.08
N PHE A 191 8.16 -5.29 11.18
CA PHE A 191 9.40 -4.67 11.59
C PHE A 191 9.71 -5.05 13.05
N PRO A 192 10.08 -6.31 13.32
CA PRO A 192 10.39 -6.75 14.67
C PRO A 192 11.57 -5.95 15.22
N ALA A 193 11.46 -5.50 16.46
CA ALA A 193 12.58 -4.89 17.16
C ALA A 193 13.75 -5.87 17.17
N ALA A 194 14.96 -5.39 16.85
CA ALA A 194 16.15 -6.22 16.87
C ALA A 194 16.26 -6.91 18.25
N PRO A 195 16.55 -8.23 18.30
CA PRO A 195 16.76 -8.90 19.57
C PRO A 195 17.88 -8.16 20.34
N PRO A 196 17.74 -8.02 21.67
CA PRO A 196 18.76 -7.36 22.47
C PRO A 196 20.11 -8.06 22.21
N SER A 197 21.12 -7.28 21.83
CA SER A 197 22.46 -7.82 21.59
C SER A 197 22.89 -8.63 22.82
N PRO A 198 23.55 -9.79 22.62
CA PRO A 198 24.13 -10.53 23.73
C PRO A 198 25.00 -9.57 24.56
N PRO A 199 24.96 -9.62 25.90
CA PRO A 199 25.81 -8.79 26.73
C PRO A 199 27.25 -8.95 26.25
N ALA A 200 27.88 -7.83 25.88
CA ALA A 200 29.27 -7.81 25.46
C ALA A 200 30.10 -8.58 26.50
N PRO A 201 31.02 -9.48 26.08
CA PRO A 201 31.94 -10.11 27.02
C PRO A 201 32.58 -9.02 27.87
N PRO A 202 32.63 -9.19 29.22
CA PRO A 202 33.24 -8.19 30.08
C PRO A 202 34.64 -7.89 29.55
N ALA A 203 34.87 -6.61 29.22
CA ALA A 203 36.19 -6.13 28.83
C ALA A 203 37.18 -6.54 29.93
N PRO A 204 38.37 -7.07 29.60
CA PRO A 204 39.37 -7.38 30.61
C PRO A 204 39.69 -6.09 31.39
N GLU A 205 39.32 -6.10 32.67
CA GLU A 205 39.66 -5.05 33.63
C GLU A 205 41.16 -4.79 33.56
N THR A 206 41.53 -3.59 33.13
CA THR A 206 42.89 -3.11 33.23
C THR A 206 43.14 -2.84 34.71
N THR A 207 43.89 -3.71 35.36
CA THR A 207 44.29 -3.55 36.77
C THR A 207 44.97 -2.20 36.97
N PRO A 208 44.54 -1.35 37.91
CA PRO A 208 45.24 -0.11 38.23
C PRO A 208 46.55 -0.45 38.94
N GLN A 209 47.70 -0.10 38.34
CA GLN A 209 48.95 0.00 39.10
C GLN A 209 48.90 1.29 39.92
N THR A 210 48.91 1.10 41.24
CA THR A 210 48.94 2.13 42.28
C THR A 210 50.18 3.02 42.15
N GLU A 211 49.95 4.29 41.84
CA GLU A 211 50.88 5.40 42.11
C GLU A 211 51.06 5.57 43.63
N GLN A 212 52.31 5.50 44.09
CA GLN A 212 52.75 6.06 45.37
C GLN A 212 53.71 7.23 45.09
N ASN A 213 53.28 8.42 45.53
CA ASN A 213 54.05 9.67 45.70
C ASN A 213 54.38 9.80 47.24
N PRO A 214 55.20 10.75 47.80
CA PRO A 214 55.87 11.91 47.21
C PRO A 214 57.28 12.33 47.74
N GLU A 215 57.81 13.38 47.10
CA GLU A 215 58.61 14.52 47.63
C GLU A 215 60.14 14.45 47.90
N ALA A 216 60.88 15.10 46.97
CA ALA A 216 61.82 16.22 47.12
C ALA A 216 62.94 16.21 48.18
N VAL A 217 64.22 16.38 47.75
CA VAL A 217 65.19 17.41 48.22
C VAL A 217 66.35 17.55 47.19
N THR A 218 66.42 18.74 46.59
CA THR A 218 67.59 19.62 46.29
C THR A 218 69.02 19.07 46.27
N GLU A 219 69.76 19.27 45.17
CA GLU A 219 70.94 20.19 45.05
C GLU A 219 71.77 19.92 43.78
N THR A 220 72.08 20.99 43.06
CA THR A 220 73.05 21.11 41.94
C THR A 220 74.40 21.62 42.48
N PRO A 221 75.45 21.83 41.65
CA PRO A 221 76.43 20.96 40.97
C PRO A 221 77.82 21.09 41.73
N PRO A 222 79.08 20.89 41.20
CA PRO A 222 79.57 20.84 39.82
C PRO A 222 80.79 19.93 39.48
N ALA A 223 81.25 20.12 38.23
CA ALA A 223 82.63 20.10 37.74
C ALA A 223 83.32 18.77 37.34
N SER A 224 83.56 18.71 36.02
CA SER A 224 84.79 18.34 35.31
C SER A 224 85.85 17.50 36.01
N SER A 225 86.21 16.38 35.36
CA SER A 225 87.54 16.16 34.75
C SER A 225 87.42 15.15 33.61
#